data_AF-A0A024S146-F1
#
_entry.id   AF-A0A024S146-F1
#
_cell.length_a   1.000
_cell.length_b   1.000
_cell.length_c   1.000
_cell.angle_alpha   90.00
_cell.angle_beta   90.00
_cell.angle_gamma   90.00
#
_symmetry.space_group_name_H-M   'P 1'
#
loop_
_entity.id
_entity.type
_entity.pdbx_description
1 polymer ?
#
loop_
_entity_poly.entity_id
_entity_poly.type
_entity_poly.pdbx_seq_one_letter_code
_entity_poly.pdbx_strand_id
1 'polypeptide(L)'
;MFAKPRPKKSVLPPPSKKRKYGVEQVSFDFDARHEYLTGFHKRKQQRIKQAQEEAAKRAREERLRTRAQIREERKREVEQHVEHVNKLLRESGAIEADDTEEQSGEEAEANDGEWDGFPDRPNLDIVDHEEEYIDEDRYTTVTVESVSISRDGLERPEKPQEKAEEEEQKGDADKAPQEQPKGPARPKKKKQKFRYESKIERQLTERRQKAKSKAK
;
A
#
# COMPACT_ATOMS: atom_id res chain seq x y z
N MET A 1 12.08 -51.69 42.42
CA MET A 1 12.36 -50.29 42.79
C MET A 1 11.88 -49.39 41.66
N PHE A 2 10.86 -48.55 41.88
CA PHE A 2 10.30 -47.70 40.83
C PHE A 2 11.21 -46.49 40.60
N ALA A 3 11.70 -46.32 39.37
CA ALA A 3 12.50 -45.17 38.98
C ALA A 3 11.68 -43.88 39.13
N LYS A 4 12.17 -42.93 39.94
CA LYS A 4 11.53 -41.62 40.10
C LYS A 4 11.54 -40.89 38.75
N PRO A 5 10.40 -40.36 38.27
CA PRO A 5 10.36 -39.66 36.98
C PRO A 5 11.22 -38.39 37.03
N ARG A 6 11.98 -38.13 35.95
CA ARG A 6 12.84 -36.95 35.84
C ARG A 6 11.99 -35.66 35.89
N PRO A 7 12.38 -34.65 36.68
CA PRO A 7 11.65 -33.39 36.72
C PRO A 7 11.73 -32.69 35.36
N LYS A 8 10.56 -32.39 34.78
CA LYS A 8 10.46 -31.62 33.53
C LYS A 8 10.89 -30.17 33.81
N LYS A 9 12.08 -29.78 33.36
CA LYS A 9 12.48 -28.36 33.31
C LYS A 9 11.56 -27.65 32.31
N SER A 10 10.83 -26.62 32.73
CA SER A 10 10.06 -25.80 31.79
C SER A 10 11.02 -25.10 30.84
N VAL A 11 10.77 -25.19 29.53
CA VAL A 11 11.55 -24.47 28.49
C VAL A 11 11.39 -22.96 28.63
N LEU A 12 10.36 -22.51 29.35
CA LEU A 12 10.12 -21.11 29.62
C LEU A 12 10.98 -20.62 30.78
N PRO A 13 11.62 -19.45 30.64
CA PRO A 13 12.37 -18.83 31.72
C PRO A 13 11.43 -18.56 32.91
N PRO A 14 11.90 -18.74 34.15
CA PRO A 14 11.07 -18.49 35.33
C PRO A 14 10.62 -17.02 35.33
N PRO A 15 9.35 -16.73 35.67
CA PRO A 15 8.85 -15.37 35.70
C PRO A 15 9.68 -14.55 36.69
N SER A 16 10.23 -13.42 36.23
CA SER A 16 11.06 -12.55 37.06
C SER A 16 10.26 -12.08 38.27
N LYS A 17 10.69 -12.49 39.46
CA LYS A 17 10.06 -12.07 40.71
C LYS A 17 10.32 -10.59 40.91
N LYS A 18 9.23 -9.83 40.98
CA LYS A 18 9.13 -8.40 41.34
C LYS A 18 9.53 -7.43 40.23
N ARG A 19 8.52 -6.91 39.54
CA ARG A 19 8.61 -5.67 38.78
C ARG A 19 8.98 -4.53 39.75
N LYS A 20 10.13 -3.88 39.55
CA LYS A 20 10.61 -2.73 40.33
C LYS A 20 9.87 -1.42 39.97
N TYR A 21 8.55 -1.47 39.79
CA TYR A 21 7.76 -0.26 39.48
C TYR A 21 6.98 0.15 40.72
N GLY A 22 7.70 0.45 41.80
CA GLY A 22 7.15 1.20 42.93
C GLY A 22 7.54 2.65 42.72
N VAL A 23 6.61 3.49 42.28
CA VAL A 23 6.86 4.93 42.25
C VAL A 23 6.89 5.39 43.71
N GLU A 24 7.98 6.03 44.15
CA GLU A 24 8.18 6.43 45.55
C GLU A 24 7.15 7.48 46.01
N GLN A 25 6.68 8.34 45.11
CA GLN A 25 5.59 9.28 45.35
C GLN A 25 4.69 9.40 44.12
N VAL A 26 3.38 9.23 44.33
CA VAL A 26 2.35 9.48 43.30
C VAL A 26 1.75 10.84 43.57
N SER A 27 2.09 11.85 42.77
CA SER A 27 1.38 13.13 42.79
C SER A 27 -0.01 12.94 42.19
N PHE A 28 -1.03 13.37 42.93
CA PHE A 28 -2.41 13.24 42.50
C PHE A 28 -2.99 14.61 42.19
N ASP A 29 -3.21 14.85 40.90
CA ASP A 29 -3.87 16.06 40.44
C ASP A 29 -5.40 15.84 40.40
N PHE A 30 -6.12 16.59 41.23
CA PHE A 30 -7.57 16.49 41.34
C PHE A 30 -8.28 16.99 40.08
N ASP A 31 -7.71 17.96 39.37
CA ASP A 31 -8.29 18.51 38.15
C ASP A 31 -8.17 17.52 37.00
N ALA A 32 -6.97 16.94 36.83
CA ALA A 32 -6.75 15.85 35.87
C ALA A 32 -7.65 14.63 36.18
N ARG A 33 -7.88 14.32 37.46
CA ARG A 33 -8.84 13.27 37.85
C ARG A 33 -10.26 13.65 37.45
N HIS A 34 -10.69 14.88 37.70
CA HIS A 34 -12.03 15.34 37.37
C HIS A 34 -12.27 15.30 35.85
N GLU A 35 -11.30 15.74 35.05
CA GLU A 35 -11.33 15.61 33.59
C GLU A 35 -11.31 14.15 33.13
N TYR A 36 -10.57 13.28 33.84
CA TYR A 36 -10.60 11.85 33.59
C TYR A 36 -11.94 11.22 33.99
N LEU A 37 -12.64 11.69 35.01
CA LEU A 37 -13.95 11.12 35.36
C LEU A 37 -15.07 11.64 34.47
N THR A 38 -15.00 12.88 33.98
CA THR A 38 -16.08 13.48 33.19
C THR A 38 -15.84 13.41 31.68
N GLY A 39 -14.58 13.42 31.24
CA GLY A 39 -14.17 13.51 29.84
C GLY A 39 -14.10 12.20 29.06
N PHE A 40 -14.95 11.20 29.35
CA PHE A 40 -14.89 9.88 28.70
C PHE A 40 -14.91 9.94 27.17
N HIS A 41 -15.75 10.81 26.61
CA HIS A 41 -15.84 11.00 25.16
C HIS A 41 -14.54 11.57 24.58
N LYS A 42 -13.96 12.59 25.23
CA LYS A 42 -12.67 13.18 24.84
C LYS A 42 -11.56 12.12 24.84
N ARG A 43 -11.48 11.28 25.89
CA ARG A 43 -10.49 10.19 25.95
C ARG A 43 -10.72 9.10 24.92
N LYS A 44 -11.98 8.77 24.62
CA LYS A 44 -12.30 7.82 23.55
C LYS A 44 -11.80 8.34 22.21
N GLN A 45 -12.06 9.61 21.90
CA GLN A 45 -11.55 10.25 20.69
C GLN A 45 -10.02 10.32 20.67
N GLN A 46 -9.38 10.69 21.79
CA GLN A 46 -7.92 10.71 21.91
C GLN A 46 -7.31 9.34 21.64
N ARG A 47 -7.87 8.26 22.21
CA ARG A 47 -7.40 6.89 21.93
C ARG A 47 -7.54 6.52 20.46
N ILE A 48 -8.65 6.89 19.83
CA ILE A 48 -8.86 6.65 18.40
C ILE A 48 -7.82 7.41 17.58
N LYS A 49 -7.58 8.69 17.89
CA LYS A 49 -6.57 9.52 17.22
C LYS A 49 -5.16 8.97 17.42
N GLN A 50 -4.78 8.61 18.65
CA GLN A 50 -3.49 8.00 18.94
C GLN A 50 -3.29 6.69 18.17
N ALA A 51 -4.31 5.83 18.12
CA ALA A 51 -4.23 4.60 17.32
C ALA A 51 -4.07 4.89 15.82
N GLN A 52 -4.75 5.92 15.29
CA GLN A 52 -4.60 6.36 13.91
C GLN A 52 -3.19 6.94 13.65
N GLU A 53 -2.67 7.74 14.56
CA GLU A 53 -1.33 8.34 14.47
C GLU A 53 -0.23 7.28 14.54
N GLU A 54 -0.34 6.31 15.44
CA GLU A 54 0.59 5.18 15.55
C GLU A 54 0.55 4.31 14.28
N ALA A 55 -0.64 4.02 13.74
CA ALA A 55 -0.77 3.30 12.48
C ALA A 55 -0.14 4.07 11.32
N ALA A 56 -0.34 5.39 11.25
CA ALA A 56 0.26 6.25 10.23
C ALA A 56 1.80 6.30 10.36
N LYS A 57 2.33 6.38 11.58
CA LYS A 57 3.78 6.34 11.84
C LYS A 57 4.39 5.01 11.39
N ARG A 58 3.79 3.88 11.78
CA ARG A 58 4.23 2.55 11.36
C ARG A 58 4.19 2.38 9.83
N ALA A 59 3.11 2.81 9.19
CA ALA A 59 3.00 2.74 7.74
C ALA A 59 4.08 3.57 7.01
N ARG A 60 4.46 4.74 7.56
CA ARG A 60 5.56 5.55 7.02
C ARG A 60 6.92 4.86 7.21
N GLU A 61 7.17 4.31 8.39
CA GLU A 61 8.39 3.57 8.69
C GLU A 61 8.53 2.33 7.79
N GLU A 62 7.45 1.59 7.59
CA GLU A 62 7.41 0.43 6.69
C GLU A 62 7.69 0.84 5.24
N ARG A 63 7.08 1.92 4.73
CA ARG A 63 7.37 2.43 3.38
C ARG A 63 8.83 2.87 3.21
N LEU A 64 9.42 3.49 4.24
CA LEU A 64 10.83 3.88 4.22
C LEU A 64 11.73 2.65 4.22
N ARG A 65 11.42 1.64 5.04
CA ARG A 65 12.16 0.37 5.09
C ARG A 65 12.08 -0.38 3.77
N THR A 66 10.89 -0.52 3.17
CA THR A 66 10.76 -1.20 1.87
C THR A 66 11.50 -0.45 0.77
N ARG A 67 11.45 0.89 0.78
CA ARG A 67 12.22 1.69 -0.18
C ARG A 67 13.73 1.54 0.04
N ALA A 68 14.20 1.44 1.29
CA ALA A 68 15.60 1.17 1.58
C ALA A 68 16.03 -0.22 1.08
N GLN A 69 15.21 -1.25 1.35
CA GLN A 69 15.44 -2.61 0.88
C GLN A 69 15.52 -2.69 -0.65
N ILE A 70 14.59 -2.09 -1.38
CA ILE A 70 14.62 -2.05 -2.85
C ILE A 70 15.89 -1.38 -3.37
N ARG A 71 16.36 -0.30 -2.71
CA ARG A 71 17.62 0.36 -3.10
C ARG A 71 18.83 -0.53 -2.82
N GLU A 72 18.86 -1.22 -1.68
CA GLU A 72 19.92 -2.15 -1.33
C GLU A 72 19.96 -3.36 -2.26
N GLU A 73 18.80 -3.91 -2.61
CA GLU A 73 18.64 -5.00 -3.58
C GLU A 73 19.20 -4.59 -4.95
N ARG A 74 18.78 -3.42 -5.47
CA ARG A 74 19.30 -2.90 -6.74
C ARG A 74 20.81 -2.67 -6.72
N LYS A 75 21.36 -2.15 -5.62
CA LYS A 75 22.81 -1.98 -5.48
C LYS A 75 23.54 -3.32 -5.53
N ARG A 76 23.05 -4.31 -4.78
CA ARG A 76 23.60 -5.67 -4.79
C ARG A 76 23.50 -6.34 -6.16
N GLU A 77 22.39 -6.18 -6.86
CA GLU A 77 22.21 -6.70 -8.23
C GLU A 77 23.26 -6.09 -9.19
N VAL A 78 23.49 -4.78 -9.10
CA VAL A 78 24.52 -4.09 -9.89
C VAL A 78 25.92 -4.58 -9.52
N GLU A 79 26.25 -4.66 -8.22
CA GLU A 79 27.55 -5.17 -7.74
C GLU A 79 27.80 -6.60 -8.25
N GLN A 80 26.82 -7.50 -8.07
CA GLN A 80 26.90 -8.88 -8.55
C GLN A 80 27.04 -8.96 -10.08
N HIS A 81 26.36 -8.08 -10.82
CA HIS A 81 26.47 -8.04 -12.27
C HIS A 81 27.85 -7.58 -12.72
N VAL A 82 28.41 -6.54 -12.09
CA VAL A 82 29.77 -6.06 -12.37
C VAL A 82 30.80 -7.14 -12.02
N GLU A 83 30.68 -7.78 -10.85
CA GLU A 83 31.54 -8.92 -10.48
C GLU A 83 31.44 -10.06 -11.49
N HIS A 84 30.23 -10.38 -11.97
CA HIS A 84 30.02 -11.42 -12.96
C HIS A 84 30.66 -11.08 -14.31
N VAL A 85 30.49 -9.85 -14.80
CA VAL A 85 31.12 -9.39 -16.05
C VAL A 85 32.64 -9.37 -15.93
N ASN A 86 33.17 -8.83 -14.82
CA ASN A 86 34.61 -8.82 -14.55
C ASN A 86 35.18 -10.25 -14.50
N LYS A 87 34.45 -11.20 -13.93
CA LYS A 87 34.83 -12.62 -13.91
C LYS A 87 34.88 -13.21 -15.32
N LEU A 88 33.84 -13.00 -16.14
CA LEU A 88 33.82 -13.45 -17.53
C LEU A 88 34.98 -12.86 -18.36
N LEU A 89 35.32 -11.58 -18.12
CA LEU A 89 36.38 -10.88 -18.81
C LEU A 89 37.79 -11.35 -18.39
N ARG A 90 37.96 -11.72 -17.12
CA ARG A 90 39.16 -12.42 -16.62
C ARG A 90 39.27 -13.83 -17.20
N GLU A 91 38.16 -14.56 -17.27
CA GLU A 91 38.11 -15.92 -17.86
C GLU A 91 38.38 -15.93 -19.37
N SER A 92 38.00 -14.88 -20.09
CA SER A 92 38.28 -14.72 -21.53
C SER A 92 39.70 -14.24 -21.84
N GLY A 93 40.49 -13.90 -20.82
CA GLY A 93 41.88 -13.47 -20.98
C GLY A 93 42.06 -12.07 -21.57
N ALA A 94 40.99 -11.27 -21.62
CA ALA A 94 41.04 -9.90 -22.16
C ALA A 94 41.62 -8.87 -21.16
N ILE A 95 41.69 -9.22 -19.87
CA ILE A 95 42.36 -8.42 -18.83
C ILE A 95 43.41 -9.33 -18.17
N GLU A 96 44.70 -9.09 -18.43
CA GLU A 96 45.80 -9.63 -17.64
C GLU A 96 45.80 -8.95 -16.26
N ALA A 97 45.97 -9.76 -15.22
CA ALA A 97 46.03 -9.31 -13.84
C ALA A 97 47.35 -8.56 -13.58
N ASP A 98 47.40 -7.28 -13.94
CA ASP A 98 48.37 -6.36 -13.38
C ASP A 98 47.68 -5.43 -12.38
N ASP A 99 48.31 -5.29 -11.23
CA ASP A 99 47.83 -4.60 -10.04
C ASP A 99 47.48 -3.15 -10.35
N THR A 100 46.21 -2.79 -10.16
CA THR A 100 45.85 -1.40 -9.82
C THR A 100 44.64 -1.42 -8.90
N GLU A 101 44.81 -2.05 -7.73
CA GLU A 101 44.18 -1.52 -6.53
C GLU A 101 44.80 -0.13 -6.25
N GLU A 102 43.97 0.86 -5.88
CA GLU A 102 44.33 2.25 -5.56
C GLU A 102 44.32 3.31 -6.68
N GLN A 103 43.20 3.49 -7.40
CA GLN A 103 42.78 4.87 -7.78
C GLN A 103 41.31 4.96 -8.22
N SER A 104 40.42 5.38 -7.30
CA SER A 104 39.27 6.26 -7.61
C SER A 104 38.42 6.51 -6.36
N GLY A 105 39.11 6.88 -5.28
CA GLY A 105 38.51 7.64 -4.20
C GLY A 105 39.17 9.02 -4.18
N GLU A 106 38.81 9.90 -5.12
CA GLU A 106 38.76 11.36 -4.95
C GLU A 106 38.34 12.07 -6.24
N GLU A 107 37.39 12.99 -6.08
CA GLU A 107 37.07 14.14 -6.94
C GLU A 107 36.77 13.87 -8.43
N ALA A 108 35.53 13.44 -8.70
CA ALA A 108 34.82 14.00 -9.84
C ALA A 108 34.17 15.31 -9.38
N GLU A 109 34.88 16.41 -9.65
CA GLU A 109 34.37 17.77 -9.67
C GLU A 109 32.93 17.82 -10.19
N ALA A 110 32.19 18.79 -9.66
CA ALA A 110 30.91 19.26 -10.14
C ALA A 110 30.84 19.29 -11.67
N ASN A 111 30.33 18.21 -12.27
CA ASN A 111 29.74 18.29 -13.58
C ASN A 111 28.43 19.04 -13.38
N ASP A 112 28.54 20.36 -13.56
CA ASP A 112 27.47 21.31 -13.84
C ASP A 112 26.75 20.90 -15.15
N GLY A 113 26.17 19.71 -15.13
CA GLY A 113 25.08 19.34 -16.02
C GLY A 113 23.85 20.02 -15.47
N GLU A 114 23.79 21.34 -15.62
CA GLU A 114 22.61 22.17 -15.42
C GLU A 114 21.45 21.42 -16.09
N TRP A 115 20.59 20.84 -15.27
CA TRP A 115 19.46 20.05 -15.74
C TRP A 115 18.53 21.00 -16.47
N ASP A 116 18.62 21.03 -17.79
CA ASP A 116 17.73 21.75 -18.68
C ASP A 116 16.33 21.19 -18.44
N GLY A 117 15.54 21.93 -17.66
CA GLY A 117 14.23 21.49 -17.20
C GLY A 117 13.35 21.08 -18.36
N PHE A 118 12.29 20.32 -18.07
CA PHE A 118 11.29 20.01 -19.08
C PHE A 118 10.85 21.31 -19.77
N PRO A 119 10.77 21.35 -21.12
CA PRO A 119 10.30 22.54 -21.81
C PRO A 119 8.94 22.94 -21.25
N ASP A 120 8.77 24.22 -20.90
CA ASP A 120 7.53 24.80 -20.36
C ASP A 120 6.29 24.56 -21.23
N ARG A 121 6.51 24.13 -22.48
CA ARG A 121 5.49 23.64 -23.38
C ARG A 121 5.75 22.15 -23.59
N PRO A 122 4.93 21.24 -23.03
CA PRO A 122 4.95 19.88 -23.50
C PRO A 122 4.64 19.92 -25.01
N ASN A 123 5.41 19.19 -25.81
CA ASN A 123 5.05 18.95 -27.21
C ASN A 123 3.75 18.14 -27.19
N LEU A 124 2.61 18.85 -27.15
CA LEU A 124 1.26 18.32 -27.32
C LEU A 124 1.05 17.99 -28.80
N ASP A 125 1.95 17.21 -29.39
CA ASP A 125 1.51 16.38 -30.50
C ASP A 125 0.49 15.43 -29.89
N ILE A 126 -0.77 15.66 -30.23
CA ILE A 126 -1.91 14.87 -29.78
C ILE A 126 -1.77 13.52 -30.48
N VAL A 127 -0.87 12.68 -29.97
CA VAL A 127 -0.69 11.32 -30.46
C VAL A 127 -1.70 10.47 -29.72
N ASP A 128 -2.77 10.10 -30.43
CA ASP A 128 -3.73 9.10 -30.00
C ASP A 128 -3.00 7.75 -29.99
N HIS A 129 -2.41 7.40 -28.84
CA HIS A 129 -1.69 6.14 -28.69
C HIS A 129 -2.71 5.02 -28.47
N GLU A 130 -3.08 4.35 -29.54
CA GLU A 130 -3.85 3.10 -29.50
C GLU A 130 -2.88 1.94 -29.21
N GLU A 131 -2.70 1.57 -27.94
CA GLU A 131 -1.96 0.36 -27.57
C GLU A 131 -2.90 -0.84 -27.40
N GLU A 132 -2.73 -1.86 -28.25
CA GLU A 132 -3.48 -3.10 -28.17
C GLU A 132 -2.94 -3.99 -27.02
N TYR A 133 -3.65 -4.03 -25.89
CA TYR A 133 -3.33 -4.95 -24.80
C TYR A 133 -4.09 -6.27 -24.98
N ILE A 134 -3.36 -7.35 -25.31
CA ILE A 134 -3.93 -8.69 -25.48
C ILE A 134 -3.89 -9.41 -24.12
N ASP A 135 -5.02 -9.45 -23.41
CA ASP A 135 -5.26 -10.44 -22.37
C ASP A 135 -6.05 -11.62 -23.00
N GLU A 136 -5.55 -12.85 -22.84
CA GLU A 136 -5.97 -14.09 -23.54
C GLU A 136 -7.46 -14.44 -23.45
N ASP A 137 -8.27 -13.73 -22.66
CA ASP A 137 -9.68 -14.05 -22.43
C ASP A 137 -10.66 -12.85 -22.55
N ARG A 138 -10.20 -11.60 -22.75
CA ARG A 138 -11.10 -10.42 -22.90
C ARG A 138 -10.46 -9.28 -23.71
N TYR A 139 -11.07 -8.95 -24.86
CA TYR A 139 -10.72 -7.74 -25.61
C TYR A 139 -11.42 -6.52 -25.01
N THR A 140 -10.65 -5.61 -24.41
CA THR A 140 -11.11 -4.28 -24.02
C THR A 140 -10.13 -3.26 -24.57
N THR A 141 -10.60 -2.35 -25.43
CA THR A 141 -9.79 -1.22 -25.91
C THR A 141 -9.83 -0.09 -24.89
N VAL A 142 -8.67 0.46 -24.55
CA VAL A 142 -8.53 1.63 -23.67
C VAL A 142 -7.99 2.78 -24.51
N THR A 143 -8.79 3.84 -24.69
CA THR A 143 -8.39 5.06 -25.39
C THR A 143 -7.88 6.09 -24.39
N VAL A 144 -6.69 6.65 -24.65
CA VAL A 144 -6.07 7.66 -23.78
C VAL A 144 -6.25 9.03 -24.41
N GLU A 145 -7.32 9.72 -24.02
CA GLU A 145 -7.59 11.10 -24.46
C GLU A 145 -6.80 12.12 -23.61
N SER A 146 -6.15 13.08 -24.25
CA SER A 146 -5.55 14.23 -23.55
C SER A 146 -6.65 15.17 -23.03
N VAL A 147 -6.53 15.61 -21.78
CA VAL A 147 -7.49 16.54 -21.14
C VAL A 147 -6.71 17.66 -20.45
N SER A 148 -7.10 18.92 -20.67
CA SER A 148 -6.52 20.08 -19.98
C SER A 148 -7.15 20.25 -18.60
N ILE A 149 -6.32 20.53 -17.60
CA ILE A 149 -6.76 20.70 -16.20
C ILE A 149 -6.80 22.18 -15.89
N SER A 150 -8.01 22.76 -15.92
CA SER A 150 -8.31 24.14 -15.59
C SER A 150 -8.81 24.26 -14.14
N ARG A 151 -8.80 25.47 -13.56
CA ARG A 151 -9.35 25.71 -12.21
C ARG A 151 -10.84 25.32 -12.09
N ASP A 152 -11.55 25.30 -13.22
CA ASP A 152 -12.97 24.91 -13.34
C ASP A 152 -13.19 23.42 -13.67
N GLY A 153 -12.15 22.63 -13.96
CA GLY A 153 -12.28 21.19 -14.21
C GLY A 153 -11.38 20.62 -15.30
N LEU A 154 -11.71 19.41 -15.74
CA LEU A 154 -11.08 18.71 -16.86
C LEU A 154 -11.80 19.09 -18.17
N GLU A 155 -11.11 19.81 -19.04
CA GLU A 155 -11.61 20.27 -20.35
C GLU A 155 -10.99 19.45 -21.48
N ARG A 156 -11.82 18.92 -22.39
CA ARG A 156 -11.31 18.22 -23.58
C ARG A 156 -10.93 19.28 -24.63
N PRO A 157 -9.70 19.29 -25.17
CA PRO A 157 -9.33 20.25 -26.19
C PRO A 157 -10.15 20.01 -27.48
N GLU A 158 -10.71 21.08 -28.04
CA GLU A 158 -11.48 21.03 -29.29
C GLU A 158 -10.56 20.66 -30.46
N LYS A 159 -10.85 19.54 -31.12
CA LYS A 159 -10.18 19.13 -32.36
C LYS A 159 -10.63 20.10 -33.47
N PRO A 160 -9.74 20.62 -34.34
CA PRO A 160 -10.17 21.31 -35.55
C PRO A 160 -10.79 20.28 -36.50
N GLN A 161 -12.12 20.20 -36.50
CA GLN A 161 -12.87 19.40 -37.46
C GLN A 161 -13.06 20.19 -38.75
N GLU A 162 -12.70 19.57 -39.88
CA GLU A 162 -13.13 20.01 -41.20
C GLU A 162 -14.65 20.04 -41.27
N LYS A 163 -15.17 21.14 -41.82
CA LYS A 163 -16.57 21.48 -41.95
C LYS A 163 -17.35 20.40 -42.72
N ALA A 164 -18.41 19.89 -42.12
CA ALA A 164 -19.63 19.53 -42.84
C ALA A 164 -20.79 20.19 -42.10
N GLU A 165 -21.38 21.19 -42.76
CA GLU A 165 -22.55 21.95 -42.33
C GLU A 165 -23.79 21.04 -42.35
N GLU A 166 -24.55 21.00 -41.26
CA GLU A 166 -26.00 20.89 -41.35
C GLU A 166 -26.64 21.67 -40.20
N GLU A 167 -27.72 22.36 -40.56
CA GLU A 167 -28.25 23.58 -39.98
C GLU A 167 -28.87 23.46 -38.59
N GLU A 168 -28.93 24.62 -37.93
CA GLU A 168 -29.77 24.92 -36.78
C GLU A 168 -31.25 24.56 -37.02
N GLN A 169 -31.88 23.87 -36.06
CA GLN A 169 -33.25 24.17 -35.68
C GLN A 169 -33.41 24.19 -34.16
N LYS A 170 -33.90 25.33 -33.68
CA LYS A 170 -34.31 25.59 -32.30
C LYS A 170 -35.42 24.65 -31.84
N GLY A 171 -35.40 24.29 -30.56
CA GLY A 171 -36.53 23.66 -29.89
C GLY A 171 -36.30 23.55 -28.39
N ASP A 172 -36.75 24.58 -27.66
CA ASP A 172 -37.01 24.52 -26.22
C ASP A 172 -37.96 23.34 -25.93
N ALA A 173 -37.49 22.37 -25.16
CA ALA A 173 -38.32 21.29 -24.63
C ALA A 173 -37.70 20.79 -23.33
N ASP A 174 -38.30 21.23 -22.21
CA ASP A 174 -38.28 20.53 -20.94
C ASP A 174 -38.34 19.01 -21.15
N LYS A 175 -37.25 18.31 -20.81
CA LYS A 175 -37.22 16.85 -20.71
C LYS A 175 -36.67 16.44 -19.36
N ALA A 176 -37.63 16.00 -18.55
CA ALA A 176 -37.58 15.09 -17.43
C ALA A 176 -36.29 14.24 -17.30
N PRO A 177 -35.85 13.95 -16.06
CA PRO A 177 -34.67 13.13 -15.82
C PRO A 177 -34.87 11.73 -16.40
N GLN A 178 -33.98 11.34 -17.32
CA GLN A 178 -33.89 9.98 -17.83
C GLN A 178 -33.48 9.05 -16.67
N GLU A 179 -34.46 8.31 -16.15
CA GLU A 179 -34.23 7.20 -15.25
C GLU A 179 -33.53 6.07 -16.02
N GLN A 180 -32.24 5.87 -15.71
CA GLN A 180 -31.53 4.64 -16.03
C GLN A 180 -32.32 3.43 -15.50
N PRO A 181 -32.60 2.39 -16.31
CA PRO A 181 -33.32 1.22 -15.85
C PRO A 181 -32.45 0.50 -14.81
N LYS A 182 -32.84 0.61 -13.53
CA LYS A 182 -32.26 -0.17 -12.45
C LYS A 182 -32.53 -1.65 -12.77
N GLY A 183 -31.50 -2.36 -13.21
CA GLY A 183 -31.52 -3.83 -13.24
C GLY A 183 -31.96 -4.39 -11.88
N PRO A 184 -32.53 -5.60 -11.83
CA PRO A 184 -33.17 -6.12 -10.63
C PRO A 184 -32.21 -6.05 -9.44
N ALA A 185 -32.56 -5.21 -8.47
CA ALA A 185 -31.74 -4.98 -7.29
C ALA A 185 -31.54 -6.33 -6.58
N ARG A 186 -30.31 -6.86 -6.64
CA ARG A 186 -29.96 -8.08 -5.91
C ARG A 186 -30.35 -7.86 -4.43
N PRO A 187 -31.10 -8.78 -3.81
CA PRO A 187 -31.59 -8.58 -2.47
C PRO A 187 -30.40 -8.37 -1.52
N LYS A 188 -30.38 -7.21 -0.85
CA LYS A 188 -29.34 -6.89 0.15
C LYS A 188 -29.29 -8.03 1.17
N LYS A 189 -28.11 -8.64 1.33
CA LYS A 189 -27.91 -9.71 2.32
C LYS A 189 -28.25 -9.13 3.70
N LYS A 190 -29.26 -9.69 4.36
CA LYS A 190 -29.64 -9.28 5.72
C LYS A 190 -28.40 -9.44 6.62
N LYS A 191 -28.08 -8.40 7.39
CA LYS A 191 -27.04 -8.48 8.42
C LYS A 191 -27.35 -9.69 9.30
N GLN A 192 -26.38 -10.59 9.44
CA GLN A 192 -26.55 -11.76 10.31
C GLN A 192 -26.85 -11.25 11.71
N LYS A 193 -28.04 -11.58 12.21
CA LYS A 193 -28.38 -11.29 13.60
C LYS A 193 -27.53 -12.25 14.42
N PHE A 194 -26.49 -11.74 15.06
CA PHE A 194 -25.76 -12.51 16.06
C PHE A 194 -26.77 -12.84 17.15
N ARG A 195 -27.22 -14.09 17.16
CA ARG A 195 -27.92 -14.67 18.29
C ARG A 195 -26.99 -15.72 18.84
N TYR A 196 -26.93 -15.80 20.16
CA TYR A 196 -26.28 -16.94 20.79
C TYR A 196 -27.04 -18.17 20.33
N GLU A 197 -26.33 -19.04 19.61
CA GLU A 197 -26.78 -20.40 19.39
C GLU A 197 -27.08 -21.03 20.76
N SER A 198 -28.18 -21.75 20.84
CA SER A 198 -28.45 -22.57 22.02
C SER A 198 -27.33 -23.60 22.20
N LYS A 199 -27.16 -24.13 23.41
CA LYS A 199 -26.09 -25.11 23.71
C LYS A 199 -26.12 -26.33 22.76
N ILE A 200 -27.31 -26.72 22.30
CA ILE A 200 -27.51 -27.84 21.38
C ILE A 200 -27.06 -27.48 19.96
N GLU A 201 -27.44 -26.30 19.49
CA GLU A 201 -27.03 -25.78 18.17
C GLU A 201 -25.51 -25.65 18.09
N ARG A 202 -24.86 -25.14 19.16
CA ARG A 202 -23.40 -25.06 19.26
C ARG A 202 -22.71 -26.42 19.11
N GLN A 203 -23.24 -27.45 19.76
CA GLN A 203 -22.66 -28.79 19.63
C GLN A 203 -22.79 -29.34 18.21
N LEU A 204 -23.89 -29.04 17.52
CA LEU A 204 -24.09 -29.45 16.12
C LEU A 204 -23.19 -28.68 15.16
N THR A 205 -23.00 -27.37 15.36
CA THR A 205 -22.10 -26.54 14.54
C THR A 205 -20.64 -26.97 14.74
N GLU A 206 -20.20 -27.20 15.98
CA GLU A 206 -18.86 -27.73 16.29
C GLU A 206 -18.62 -29.10 15.65
N ARG A 207 -19.59 -30.02 15.71
CA ARG A 207 -19.49 -31.34 15.06
C ARG A 207 -19.35 -31.20 13.55
N ARG A 208 -20.14 -30.31 12.91
CA ARG A 208 -20.06 -30.05 11.48
C ARG A 208 -18.71 -29.42 11.07
N GLN A 209 -18.19 -28.50 11.86
CA GLN A 209 -16.87 -27.90 11.60
C GLN A 209 -15.74 -28.93 11.72
N LYS A 210 -15.76 -29.77 12.77
CA LYS A 210 -14.80 -30.86 12.95
C LYS A 210 -14.84 -31.89 11.82
N ALA A 211 -16.03 -32.19 11.28
CA ALA A 211 -16.17 -33.09 10.13
C ALA A 211 -15.56 -32.45 8.87
N LYS A 212 -15.81 -31.17 8.62
CA LYS A 212 -15.25 -30.44 7.47
C LYS A 212 -13.73 -30.29 7.56
N SER A 213 -13.18 -30.07 8.75
CA SER A 213 -11.72 -29.99 8.94
C SER A 213 -11.02 -31.34 8.88
N LYS A 214 -11.75 -32.45 9.04
CA LYS A 214 -11.22 -33.82 8.86
C LYS A 214 -11.30 -34.30 7.42
N ALA A 215 -12.20 -33.74 6.63
CA ALA A 215 -12.39 -34.08 5.23
C ALA A 215 -11.47 -33.30 4.27
N LYS A 216 -10.68 -32.38 4.81
CA LYS A 216 -9.71 -31.54 4.09
C LYS A 216 -8.31 -31.90 4.56
#